data_AF-X1PNW2-F1
#
_entry.id   AF-X1PNW2-F1
#
_cell.length_a   1.000
_cell.length_b   1.000
_cell.length_c   1.000
_cell.angle_alpha   90.00
_cell.angle_beta   90.00
_cell.angle_gamma   90.00
#
_symmetry.space_group_name_H-M   'P 1'
#
loop_
_entity.id
_entity.type
_entity.pdbx_description
1 polymer ?
#
loop_
_entity_poly.entity_id
_entity_poly.type
_entity_poly.pdbx_seq_one_letter_code
_entity_poly.pdbx_strand_id
1 'polypeptide(L)'
;MFKWIKKHSTVIVSVLITVGFLLYCYSCESKVKSLNQKGRMVTRQELQLELNNFVDLAQIRFLDLDRQDQIKTLILQNAMVLVQGQPFNPVGLLTGLAAVYGIGQAGSN
;
A
#
# COMPACT_ATOMS: atom_id res chain seq x y z
N MET A 1 57.51 9.49 27.60
CA MET A 1 56.23 9.10 26.96
C MET A 1 55.46 8.01 27.73
N PHE A 2 56.05 6.86 28.06
CA PHE A 2 55.35 5.75 28.75
C PHE A 2 54.72 6.13 30.11
N LYS A 3 55.39 6.94 30.94
CA LYS A 3 54.85 7.43 32.23
C LYS A 3 53.63 8.35 32.06
N TRP A 4 53.56 9.10 30.95
CA TRP A 4 52.44 9.99 30.65
C TRP A 4 51.19 9.20 30.24
N ILE A 5 51.38 8.18 29.39
CA ILE A 5 50.35 7.21 29.00
C ILE A 5 49.81 6.47 30.22
N LYS A 6 50.69 6.01 31.13
CA LYS A 6 50.27 5.31 32.36
C LYS A 6 49.45 6.20 33.30
N LYS A 7 49.72 7.52 33.31
CA LYS A 7 48.98 8.52 34.10
C LYS A 7 47.61 8.86 33.51
N HIS A 8 47.45 8.78 32.19
CA HIS A 8 46.19 9.11 31.48
C HIS A 8 45.42 7.88 30.99
N SER A 9 45.88 6.68 31.35
CA SER A 9 45.30 5.40 30.90
C SER A 9 43.81 5.29 31.24
N THR A 10 43.38 5.80 32.40
CA THR A 10 41.96 5.80 32.81
C THR A 10 41.09 6.68 31.90
N VAL A 11 41.62 7.81 31.43
CA VAL A 11 40.91 8.73 30.51
C VAL A 11 40.80 8.09 29.13
N ILE A 12 41.86 7.46 28.64
CA ILE A 12 41.87 6.80 27.33
C ILE A 12 40.84 5.64 27.31
N VAL A 13 40.82 4.82 28.36
CA VAL A 13 39.89 3.69 28.46
C VAL A 13 38.44 4.14 28.55
N SER A 14 38.14 5.18 29.34
CA SER A 14 36.77 5.71 29.46
C SER A 14 36.25 6.31 28.14
N VAL A 15 37.10 7.03 27.39
CA VAL A 15 36.75 7.53 26.06
C VAL A 15 36.46 6.38 25.10
N LEU A 16 37.29 5.33 25.11
CA LEU A 16 37.10 4.15 24.25
C LEU A 16 35.78 3.43 24.54
N ILE A 17 35.44 3.25 25.82
CA ILE A 17 34.17 2.66 26.26
C ILE A 17 32.99 3.54 25.84
N THR A 18 33.10 4.86 26.00
CA THR A 18 32.03 5.81 25.63
C THR A 18 31.76 5.79 24.14
N VAL A 19 32.81 5.78 23.30
CA VAL A 19 32.69 5.68 21.85
C VAL A 19 32.09 4.34 21.44
N GLY A 20 32.53 3.24 22.05
CA GLY A 20 31.95 1.92 21.81
C GLY A 20 30.47 1.85 22.17
N PHE A 21 30.06 2.47 23.28
CA PHE A 21 28.67 2.52 23.71
C PHE A 21 27.81 3.39 22.77
N LEU A 22 28.32 4.52 22.30
CA LEU A 22 27.63 5.35 21.32
C LEU A 22 27.41 4.59 20.00
N LEU A 23 28.44 3.90 19.48
CA LEU A 23 28.31 3.08 18.28
C LEU A 23 27.30 1.94 18.46
N TYR A 24 27.28 1.32 19.64
CA TYR A 24 26.30 0.29 19.99
C TYR A 24 24.87 0.85 20.00
N CYS A 25 24.65 2.00 20.63
CA CYS A 25 23.34 2.67 20.64
C CYS A 25 22.88 3.07 19.23
N TYR A 26 23.79 3.56 18.38
CA TYR A 26 23.47 3.91 16.99
C TYR A 26 23.17 2.70 16.10
N SER A 27 23.73 1.53 16.43
CA SER A 27 23.59 0.31 15.63
C SER A 27 22.34 -0.51 15.99
N CYS A 28 21.66 -0.19 17.09
CA CYS A 28 20.42 -0.87 17.48
C CYS A 28 19.24 -0.28 16.69
N GLU A 29 18.99 -0.81 15.48
CA GLU A 29 17.80 -0.43 14.72
C GLU A 29 16.51 -0.86 15.45
N SER A 30 15.56 0.08 15.57
CA SER A 30 14.25 -0.20 16.15
C SER A 30 13.46 -1.17 15.27
N LYS A 31 13.01 -2.28 15.84
CA LYS A 31 12.18 -3.30 15.16
C LYS A 31 10.78 -3.33 15.73
N VAL A 32 9.79 -3.51 14.86
CA VAL A 32 8.36 -3.61 15.22
C VAL A 32 7.73 -4.83 14.56
N LYS A 33 6.55 -5.25 15.02
CA LYS A 33 5.86 -6.41 14.43
C LYS A 33 5.39 -6.07 13.01
N SER A 34 5.55 -7.02 12.08
CA SER A 34 5.05 -6.96 10.70
C SER A 34 3.53 -6.85 10.68
N LEU A 35 3.00 -6.14 9.67
CA LEU A 35 1.56 -6.01 9.41
C LEU A 35 1.02 -7.23 8.66
N ASN A 36 1.85 -7.86 7.84
CA ASN A 36 1.46 -8.97 6.98
C ASN A 36 1.72 -10.34 7.63
N GLN A 37 2.88 -10.53 8.28
CA GLN A 37 3.31 -11.82 8.81
C GLN A 37 3.33 -11.84 10.34
N LYS A 38 2.42 -12.62 10.94
CA LYS A 38 2.38 -12.82 12.40
C LYS A 38 3.70 -13.44 12.87
N GLY A 39 4.42 -12.73 13.73
CA GLY A 39 5.65 -13.20 14.38
C GLY A 39 6.96 -12.69 13.76
N ARG A 40 6.90 -11.98 12.62
CA ARG A 40 8.09 -11.34 12.04
C ARG A 40 8.29 -9.94 12.63
N MET A 41 9.51 -9.65 13.09
CA MET A 41 9.93 -8.30 13.48
C MET A 41 10.60 -7.65 12.27
N VAL A 42 10.06 -6.53 11.82
CA VAL A 42 10.51 -5.78 10.64
C VAL A 42 11.15 -4.47 11.08
N THR A 43 12.10 -4.00 10.27
CA THR A 43 12.70 -2.67 10.42
C THR A 43 11.75 -1.60 9.87
N ARG A 44 12.09 -0.32 10.08
CA ARG A 44 11.28 0.79 9.60
C ARG A 44 11.12 0.78 8.08
N GLN A 45 12.19 0.44 7.36
CA GLN A 45 12.23 0.41 5.90
C GLN A 45 11.35 -0.72 5.34
N GLU A 46 11.41 -1.91 5.94
CA GLU A 46 10.55 -3.02 5.54
C GLU A 46 9.07 -2.73 5.86
N LEU A 47 8.77 -2.11 7.00
CA LEU A 47 7.40 -1.72 7.34
C LEU A 47 6.82 -0.70 6.33
N GLN A 48 7.63 0.25 5.86
CA GLN A 48 7.21 1.20 4.83
C GLN A 48 6.88 0.50 3.51
N LEU A 49 7.68 -0.50 3.13
CA LEU A 49 7.41 -1.30 1.94
C LEU A 49 6.11 -2.11 2.08
N GLU A 50 5.90 -2.76 3.23
CA GLU A 50 4.64 -3.48 3.52
C GLU A 50 3.43 -2.55 3.42
N LEU A 51 3.52 -1.35 4.03
CA LEU A 51 2.44 -0.37 4.01
C LEU A 51 2.12 0.11 2.59
N ASN A 52 3.13 0.43 1.78
CA ASN A 52 2.93 0.89 0.40
C ASN A 52 2.22 -0.17 -0.44
N ASN A 53 2.61 -1.44 -0.31
CA ASN A 53 1.96 -2.55 -1.01
C ASN A 53 0.47 -2.69 -0.62
N PHE A 54 0.12 -2.49 0.65
CA PHE A 54 -1.28 -2.50 1.09
C PHE A 54 -2.07 -1.31 0.55
N VAL A 55 -1.47 -0.11 0.53
CA VAL A 55 -2.10 1.09 -0.01
C VAL A 55 -2.35 0.94 -1.51
N ASP A 56 -1.39 0.44 -2.28
CA ASP A 56 -1.53 0.22 -3.73
C ASP A 56 -2.63 -0.80 -4.03
N LEU A 57 -2.67 -1.92 -3.28
CA LEU A 57 -3.73 -2.91 -3.42
C LEU A 57 -5.11 -2.30 -3.09
N ALA A 58 -5.20 -1.48 -2.04
CA ALA A 58 -6.43 -0.81 -1.70
C ALA A 58 -6.89 0.15 -2.81
N GLN A 59 -5.97 0.92 -3.41
CA GLN A 59 -6.29 1.84 -4.51
C GLN A 59 -6.86 1.11 -5.73
N ILE A 60 -6.29 -0.04 -6.10
CA ILE A 60 -6.82 -0.86 -7.20
C ILE A 60 -8.26 -1.31 -6.89
N ARG A 61 -8.52 -1.75 -5.66
CA ARG A 61 -9.87 -2.17 -5.24
C ARG A 61 -10.88 -1.02 -5.23
N PHE A 62 -10.46 0.18 -4.83
CA PHE A 62 -11.30 1.38 -4.93
C PHE A 62 -11.63 1.73 -6.37
N LEU A 63 -10.66 1.64 -7.28
CA LEU A 63 -10.90 1.91 -8.70
C LEU A 63 -11.89 0.91 -9.33
N ASP A 64 -11.83 -0.35 -8.94
CA ASP A 64 -12.82 -1.36 -9.36
C ASP A 64 -14.21 -1.10 -8.79
N LEU A 65 -14.31 -0.57 -7.56
CA LEU A 65 -15.58 -0.15 -6.96
C LEU A 65 -16.16 1.07 -7.70
N ASP A 66 -15.35 2.08 -8.01
CA ASP A 66 -15.77 3.26 -8.75
C ASP A 66 -16.32 2.90 -10.15
N ARG A 67 -15.70 1.93 -10.83
CA ARG A 67 -16.21 1.41 -12.11
C ARG A 67 -17.58 0.76 -11.96
N GLN A 68 -17.82 0.02 -10.89
CA GLN A 68 -19.13 -0.61 -10.63
C GLN A 68 -20.21 0.45 -10.40
N ASP A 69 -19.89 1.50 -9.63
CA ASP A 69 -20.83 2.60 -9.39
C ASP A 69 -21.11 3.41 -10.67
N GLN A 70 -20.12 3.61 -11.54
CA GLN A 70 -20.32 4.22 -12.86
C GLN A 70 -21.25 3.39 -13.75
N ILE A 71 -21.09 2.07 -13.77
CA ILE A 71 -21.97 1.18 -14.55
C ILE A 71 -23.38 1.22 -13.97
N LYS A 72 -23.53 1.18 -12.65
CA LYS A 72 -24.84 1.24 -11.98
C LYS A 72 -25.56 2.55 -12.28
N THR A 73 -24.86 3.68 -12.23
CA THR A 73 -25.44 4.99 -12.56
C THR A 73 -25.85 5.08 -14.04
N LEU A 74 -25.04 4.59 -14.97
CA LEU A 74 -25.39 4.47 -16.39
C LEU A 74 -26.64 3.61 -16.61
N ILE A 75 -26.73 2.44 -15.96
CA ILE A 75 -27.91 1.56 -16.06
C ILE A 75 -29.15 2.27 -15.54
N LEU A 76 -29.08 2.91 -14.36
CA LEU A 76 -30.21 3.62 -13.77
C LEU A 76 -30.66 4.81 -14.63
N GLN A 77 -29.72 5.55 -15.21
CA GLN A 77 -30.03 6.66 -16.11
C GLN A 77 -30.74 6.17 -17.38
N ASN A 78 -30.23 5.10 -18.01
CA ASN A 78 -30.86 4.50 -19.18
C ASN A 78 -32.23 3.88 -18.85
N ALA A 79 -32.39 3.27 -17.68
CA ALA A 79 -33.65 2.73 -17.21
C ALA A 79 -34.72 3.83 -16.98
N MET A 80 -34.33 4.99 -16.43
CA MET A 80 -35.26 6.12 -16.31
C MET A 80 -35.73 6.63 -17.69
N VAL A 81 -34.84 6.67 -18.69
CA VAL A 81 -35.21 7.03 -20.08
C VAL A 81 -36.20 6.03 -20.68
N LEU A 82 -36.04 4.73 -20.39
CA LEU A 82 -36.96 3.67 -20.82
C LEU A 82 -38.35 3.77 -20.17
N VAL A 83 -38.42 4.14 -18.88
CA VAL A 83 -39.69 4.27 -18.13
C VAL A 83 -40.46 5.55 -18.49
N GLN A 84 -39.77 6.61 -18.96
CA GLN A 84 -40.41 7.88 -19.34
C GLN A 84 -41.03 7.89 -20.76
N GLY A 85 -41.10 6.75 -21.46
CA GLY A 85 -41.94 6.59 -22.65
C GLY A 85 -41.48 7.30 -23.93
N GLN A 86 -40.19 7.65 -24.03
CA GLN A 86 -39.60 8.09 -25.31
C GLN A 86 -39.46 6.88 -26.26
N PRO A 87 -39.65 7.06 -27.59
CA PRO A 87 -39.68 5.96 -28.55
C PRO A 87 -38.35 5.20 -28.48
N PHE A 88 -38.45 3.86 -28.36
CA PHE A 88 -37.32 2.93 -28.26
C PHE A 88 -36.08 3.45 -29.00
N ASN A 89 -35.05 3.87 -28.27
CA ASN A 89 -33.79 4.27 -28.88
C ASN A 89 -32.99 2.99 -29.20
N PRO A 90 -32.92 2.54 -30.47
CA PRO A 90 -32.28 1.28 -30.83
C PRO A 90 -30.79 1.26 -30.48
N VAL A 91 -30.16 2.45 -30.39
CA VAL A 91 -28.76 2.59 -29.97
C VAL A 91 -28.59 2.19 -28.50
N GLY A 92 -29.55 2.53 -27.63
CA GLY A 92 -29.52 2.15 -26.21
C GLY A 92 -29.63 0.64 -25.99
N LEU A 93 -30.48 -0.02 -26.77
CA LEU A 93 -30.62 -1.49 -26.77
C LEU A 93 -29.35 -2.19 -27.27
N LEU A 94 -28.76 -1.70 -28.37
CA LEU A 94 -27.49 -2.21 -28.87
C LEU A 94 -26.34 -2.01 -27.89
N THR A 95 -26.29 -0.85 -27.22
CA THR A 95 -25.27 -0.56 -26.22
C THR A 95 -25.43 -1.44 -24.98
N GLY A 96 -26.67 -1.69 -24.54
CA GLY A 96 -26.97 -2.62 -23.45
C GLY A 96 -26.58 -4.06 -23.79
N LEU A 97 -26.92 -4.53 -25.00
CA LEU A 97 -26.51 -5.86 -25.47
C LEU A 97 -24.99 -5.98 -25.61
N ALA A 98 -24.32 -4.96 -26.16
CA ALA A 98 -22.87 -4.93 -26.30
C ALA A 98 -22.16 -4.88 -24.93
N ALA A 99 -22.72 -4.18 -23.94
CA ALA A 99 -22.19 -4.16 -22.58
C ALA A 99 -22.31 -5.55 -21.91
N VAL A 100 -23.45 -6.23 -22.04
CA VAL A 100 -23.63 -7.59 -21.50
C VAL A 100 -22.71 -8.59 -22.19
N TYR A 101 -22.57 -8.51 -23.52
CA TYR A 101 -21.69 -9.40 -24.28
C TYR A 101 -20.20 -9.15 -23.98
N GLY A 102 -19.81 -7.88 -23.87
CA GLY A 102 -18.44 -7.49 -23.52
C GLY A 102 -18.03 -7.95 -22.12
N ILE A 103 -18.94 -7.86 -21.14
CA ILE A 103 -18.71 -8.37 -19.77
C ILE A 103 -18.59 -9.91 -19.77
N GLY A 104 -19.44 -10.61 -20.54
CA GLY A 104 -19.38 -12.07 -20.66
C GLY A 104 -18.07 -12.58 -21.27
N GLN A 105 -17.51 -11.84 -22.23
CA GLN A 105 -16.26 -12.21 -22.89
C GLN A 105 -15.02 -11.79 -22.08
N ALA A 106 -15.09 -10.71 -21.30
CA ALA A 106 -14.03 -10.29 -20.39
C ALA A 106 -13.90 -11.18 -19.14
N GLY A 107 -14.96 -11.87 -18.72
CA GLY A 107 -14.94 -12.81 -17.59
C GLY A 107 -14.50 -14.25 -17.95
N SER A 108 -14.34 -14.55 -19.24
CA SER A 108 -14.00 -15.90 -19.76
C SER A 108 -12.53 -16.04 -20.20
N ASN A 109 -11.71 -15.00 -20.04
CA ASN A 109 -10.26 -15.00 -20.29
C ASN A 109 -9.50 -14.74 -18.99
#